data_AF-A0A9D3WYD9-F1
#
_entry.id   AF-A0A9D3WYD9-F1
#
_cell.length_a   1.000
_cell.length_b   1.000
_cell.length_c   1.000
_cell.angle_alpha   90.00
_cell.angle_beta   90.00
_cell.angle_gamma   90.00
#
_symmetry.space_group_name_H-M   'P 1'
#
loop_
_entity.id
_entity.type
_entity.pdbx_description
1 polymer ?
#
loop_
_entity_poly.entity_id
_entity_poly.type
_entity_poly.pdbx_seq_one_letter_code
_entity_poly.pdbx_strand_id
1 'polypeptide(L)'
;MRRMRGAGRRWSCGPGAGSRRGRGAAVGGGEAAAGGWRGLAGGSPQQLAERYADLAASHSEAVRAREERERQNTRLRDENARLRLENRRLRRENRSLFRQALLGPGPEPDAPPRPGSAPEPPPPPREEEAALAAQLRRLQERHRRALQQLRRRRAQDGLEEDGELDELLRELDGEQPPPPPEKSLAPPL
;
A
#
# COMPACT_ATOMS: atom_id res chain seq x y z
N MET A 1 -0.89 25.09 0.43
CA MET A 1 -0.70 24.48 -0.91
C MET A 1 0.78 24.37 -1.20
N ARG A 2 1.34 23.14 -1.31
CA ARG A 2 2.67 22.91 -1.91
C ARG A 2 2.52 21.76 -2.89
N ARG A 3 2.72 22.05 -4.18
CA ARG A 3 2.68 21.08 -5.28
C ARG A 3 4.06 20.45 -5.40
N MET A 4 4.17 19.14 -5.19
CA MET A 4 5.35 18.39 -5.61
C MET A 4 5.34 18.29 -7.13
N ARG A 5 6.33 18.91 -7.79
CA ARG A 5 6.60 18.68 -9.21
C ARG A 5 7.32 17.35 -9.33
N GLY A 6 6.74 16.41 -10.07
CA GLY A 6 7.41 15.18 -10.47
C GLY A 6 8.63 15.50 -11.33
N ALA A 7 9.81 15.15 -10.84
CA ALA A 7 11.03 15.17 -11.63
C ALA A 7 11.00 13.97 -12.60
N GLY A 8 11.16 14.26 -13.88
CA GLY A 8 10.99 13.32 -14.97
C GLY A 8 11.96 12.14 -14.90
N ARG A 9 11.46 10.97 -15.28
CA ARG A 9 12.27 9.79 -15.60
C ARG A 9 13.11 10.11 -16.84
N ARG A 10 14.39 10.41 -16.65
CA ARG A 10 15.38 10.40 -17.73
C ARG A 10 16.15 9.09 -17.63
N TRP A 11 15.63 8.05 -18.27
CA TRP A 11 16.44 6.89 -18.63
C TRP A 11 17.25 7.26 -19.87
N SER A 12 18.55 7.41 -19.70
CA SER A 12 19.50 7.44 -20.80
C SER A 12 20.52 6.33 -20.55
N CYS A 13 20.32 5.20 -21.22
CA CYS A 13 21.34 4.19 -21.48
C CYS A 13 22.03 4.59 -22.79
N GLY A 14 23.34 4.78 -22.77
CA GLY A 14 24.15 5.00 -23.96
C GLY A 14 25.63 5.10 -23.61
N PRO A 15 26.53 4.42 -24.34
CA PRO A 15 27.73 3.79 -23.80
C PRO A 15 28.94 4.72 -23.76
N GLY A 16 29.84 4.45 -22.80
CA GLY A 16 31.17 5.04 -22.78
C GLY A 16 32.05 4.50 -23.90
N ALA A 17 32.90 5.37 -24.44
CA ALA A 17 34.20 5.00 -25.00
C ALA A 17 35.01 6.28 -25.21
N GLY A 18 36.22 6.35 -24.64
CA GLY A 18 37.11 7.45 -24.98
C GLY A 18 38.36 7.60 -24.12
N SER A 19 39.13 6.54 -23.86
CA SER A 19 40.58 6.71 -23.65
C SER A 19 41.34 5.38 -23.68
N ARG A 20 41.74 4.93 -24.89
CA ARG A 20 43.00 4.19 -25.07
C ARG A 20 43.62 4.56 -26.41
N ARG A 21 44.93 4.75 -26.35
CA ARG A 21 45.86 5.23 -27.37
C ARG A 21 45.92 4.28 -28.57
N GLY A 22 46.12 4.83 -29.76
CA GLY A 22 46.53 4.09 -30.95
C GLY A 22 46.83 5.04 -32.10
N ARG A 23 48.11 5.20 -32.43
CA ARG A 23 48.62 5.98 -33.57
C ARG A 23 48.23 5.31 -34.88
N GLY A 24 47.98 6.11 -35.92
CA GLY A 24 48.32 5.73 -37.30
C GLY A 24 47.25 6.05 -38.35
N ALA A 25 47.74 6.62 -39.45
CA ALA A 25 47.13 6.74 -40.78
C ALA A 25 46.19 7.94 -41.02
N ALA A 26 46.82 9.06 -41.33
CA ALA A 26 46.25 10.08 -42.22
C ALA A 26 46.23 9.53 -43.66
N VAL A 27 45.04 9.29 -44.21
CA VAL A 27 44.75 9.35 -45.66
C VAL A 27 43.27 9.72 -45.80
N GLY A 28 42.99 10.75 -46.59
CA GLY A 28 41.73 10.89 -47.31
C GLY A 28 40.67 11.74 -46.61
N GLY A 29 40.61 13.01 -47.01
CA GLY A 29 39.48 13.88 -46.69
C GLY A 29 38.18 13.38 -47.29
N GLY A 30 37.09 13.78 -46.66
CA GLY A 30 35.73 13.43 -47.05
C GLY A 30 34.75 14.00 -46.05
N GLU A 31 34.64 15.32 -46.05
CA GLU A 31 33.52 16.04 -45.45
C GLU A 31 32.24 15.56 -46.17
N ALA A 32 31.56 14.58 -45.58
CA ALA A 32 30.23 14.16 -45.97
C ALA A 32 29.31 14.36 -44.76
N ALA A 33 28.82 15.59 -44.71
CA ALA A 33 27.47 15.97 -44.33
C ALA A 33 26.57 14.82 -43.87
N ALA A 34 26.02 14.98 -42.66
CA ALA A 34 24.63 14.66 -42.31
C ALA A 34 23.97 13.52 -43.13
N GLY A 35 24.61 12.35 -43.15
CA GLY A 35 24.08 11.16 -43.78
C GLY A 35 23.12 10.49 -42.80
N GLY A 36 21.83 10.78 -42.94
CA GLY A 36 20.79 9.95 -42.33
C GLY A 36 21.02 8.48 -42.68
N TRP A 37 20.48 7.57 -41.88
CA TRP A 37 20.63 6.10 -41.94
C TRP A 37 20.41 5.41 -43.31
N ARG A 38 20.13 6.15 -44.39
CA ARG A 38 19.89 5.68 -45.77
C ARG A 38 21.15 5.62 -46.66
N GLY A 39 22.36 5.46 -46.11
CA GLY A 39 23.59 5.57 -46.93
C GLY A 39 24.64 4.45 -46.81
N LEU A 40 24.54 3.56 -45.82
CA LEU A 40 25.60 2.58 -45.50
C LEU A 40 25.16 1.12 -45.73
N ALA A 41 24.22 0.89 -46.65
CA ALA A 41 23.83 -0.46 -47.08
C ALA A 41 24.74 -0.96 -48.21
N GLY A 42 26.05 -0.96 -47.98
CA GLY A 42 27.06 -1.51 -48.89
C GLY A 42 27.62 -2.86 -48.41
N GLY A 43 26.86 -3.61 -47.60
CA GLY A 43 27.29 -4.90 -47.08
C GLY A 43 27.01 -6.04 -48.06
N SER A 44 27.87 -7.06 -48.06
CA SER A 44 27.58 -8.30 -48.81
C SER A 44 26.26 -8.90 -48.31
N PRO A 45 25.51 -9.64 -49.14
CA PRO A 45 24.26 -10.28 -48.72
C PRO A 45 24.45 -11.17 -47.47
N GLN A 46 25.64 -11.71 -47.26
CA GLN A 46 26.00 -12.45 -46.06
C GLN A 46 26.01 -11.59 -44.79
N GLN A 47 26.60 -10.38 -44.82
CA GLN A 47 26.61 -9.47 -43.67
C GLN A 47 25.21 -8.97 -43.30
N LEU A 48 24.34 -8.79 -44.30
CA LEU A 48 22.94 -8.49 -44.06
C LEU A 48 22.25 -9.66 -43.36
N ALA A 49 22.47 -10.90 -43.83
CA ALA A 49 21.92 -12.10 -43.22
C ALA A 49 22.38 -12.27 -41.76
N GLU A 50 23.67 -12.05 -41.47
CA GLU A 50 24.22 -12.08 -40.10
C GLU A 50 23.54 -11.05 -39.19
N ARG A 51 23.38 -9.80 -39.66
CA ARG A 51 22.70 -8.75 -38.88
C ARG A 51 21.22 -9.05 -38.65
N TYR A 52 20.55 -9.67 -39.62
CA TYR A 52 19.16 -10.11 -39.44
C TYR A 52 19.07 -11.26 -38.43
N ALA A 53 20.05 -12.17 -38.43
CA ALA A 53 20.12 -13.24 -37.43
C ALA A 53 20.33 -12.66 -36.01
N ASP A 54 21.25 -11.71 -35.84
CA ASP A 54 21.48 -11.03 -34.55
C ASP A 54 20.25 -10.24 -34.09
N LEU A 55 19.58 -9.54 -35.02
CA LEU A 55 18.35 -8.81 -34.71
C LEU A 55 17.23 -9.76 -34.30
N ALA A 56 17.06 -10.89 -34.99
CA ALA A 56 16.08 -11.90 -34.64
C ALA A 56 16.39 -12.54 -33.28
N ALA A 57 17.67 -12.84 -33.00
CA ALA A 57 18.11 -13.35 -31.70
C ALA A 57 17.80 -12.36 -30.59
N SER A 58 18.22 -11.10 -30.71
CA SER A 58 17.94 -10.06 -29.71
C SER A 58 16.44 -9.82 -29.50
N HIS A 59 15.62 -9.90 -30.55
CA HIS A 59 14.16 -9.79 -30.41
C HIS A 59 13.59 -10.98 -29.62
N SER A 60 14.03 -12.20 -29.93
CA SER A 60 13.59 -13.40 -29.20
C SER A 60 13.99 -13.37 -27.73
N GLU A 61 15.18 -12.85 -27.41
CA GLU A 61 15.65 -12.64 -26.05
C GLU A 61 14.83 -11.56 -25.33
N ALA A 62 14.49 -10.46 -26.01
CA ALA A 62 13.66 -9.41 -25.45
C ALA A 62 12.24 -9.93 -25.09
N VAL A 63 11.67 -10.81 -25.93
CA VAL A 63 10.39 -11.47 -25.66
C VAL A 63 10.51 -12.38 -24.44
N ARG A 64 11.51 -13.27 -24.38
CA ARG A 64 11.74 -14.16 -23.23
C ARG A 64 11.95 -13.39 -21.92
N ALA A 65 12.76 -12.32 -21.96
CA ALA A 65 13.01 -11.47 -20.80
C ALA A 65 11.72 -10.77 -20.32
N ARG A 66 10.83 -10.36 -21.24
CA ARG A 66 9.52 -9.82 -20.89
C ARG A 66 8.65 -10.88 -20.23
N GLU A 67 8.55 -12.07 -20.80
CA GLU A 67 7.75 -13.18 -20.23
C GLU A 67 8.25 -13.57 -18.83
N GLU A 68 9.56 -13.61 -18.61
CA GLU A 68 10.14 -13.90 -17.31
C GLU A 68 9.82 -12.81 -16.28
N ARG A 69 9.91 -11.54 -16.66
CA ARG A 69 9.48 -10.42 -15.82
C ARG A 69 8.00 -10.50 -15.49
N GLU A 70 7.15 -10.86 -16.45
CA GLU A 70 5.72 -11.03 -16.22
C GLU A 70 5.45 -12.17 -15.24
N ARG A 71 6.12 -13.33 -15.38
CA ARG A 71 6.03 -14.45 -14.42
C ARG A 71 6.51 -14.08 -13.02
N GLN A 72 7.58 -13.30 -12.92
CA GLN A 72 8.05 -12.79 -11.62
C GLN A 72 7.06 -11.79 -11.03
N ASN A 73 6.50 -10.90 -11.85
CA ASN A 73 5.52 -9.90 -11.42
C ASN A 73 4.24 -10.57 -10.89
N THR A 74 3.75 -11.62 -11.57
CA THR A 74 2.57 -12.37 -11.09
C THR A 74 2.85 -13.05 -9.75
N ARG A 75 4.00 -13.71 -9.61
CA ARG A 75 4.41 -14.34 -8.32
C ARG A 75 4.47 -13.30 -7.19
N LEU A 76 5.08 -12.14 -7.44
CA LEU A 76 5.16 -11.08 -6.44
C LEU A 76 3.78 -10.51 -6.09
N ARG A 77 2.84 -10.40 -7.05
CA ARG A 77 1.46 -9.99 -6.76
C ARG A 77 0.76 -10.99 -5.85
N ASP A 78 0.90 -12.29 -6.14
CA ASP A 78 0.30 -13.36 -5.35
C ASP A 78 0.85 -13.40 -3.92
N GLU A 79 2.17 -13.29 -3.77
CA GLU A 79 2.83 -13.19 -2.47
C GLU A 79 2.41 -11.93 -1.70
N ASN A 80 2.32 -10.78 -2.38
CA ASN A 80 1.87 -9.54 -1.75
C ASN A 80 0.41 -9.66 -1.27
N ALA A 81 -0.47 -10.27 -2.07
CA ALA A 81 -1.85 -10.52 -1.67
C ALA A 81 -1.93 -11.43 -0.44
N ARG A 82 -1.12 -12.50 -0.37
CA ARG A 82 -1.02 -13.36 0.81
C ARG A 82 -0.56 -12.59 2.05
N LEU A 83 0.51 -11.81 1.92
CA LEU A 83 1.05 -10.99 3.02
C LEU A 83 0.06 -9.92 3.49
N ARG A 84 -0.75 -9.34 2.59
CA ARG A 84 -1.82 -8.40 2.98
C ARG A 84 -2.86 -9.09 3.86
N LEU A 85 -3.30 -10.30 3.49
CA LEU A 85 -4.27 -11.06 4.30
C LEU A 85 -3.71 -11.44 5.67
N GLU A 86 -2.45 -11.87 5.73
CA GLU A 86 -1.79 -12.18 6.99
C GLU A 86 -1.63 -10.93 7.87
N ASN A 87 -1.21 -9.81 7.30
CA ASN A 87 -1.15 -8.54 8.02
C ASN A 87 -2.52 -8.10 8.55
N ARG A 88 -3.60 -8.31 7.78
CA ARG A 88 -4.96 -8.04 8.27
C ARG A 88 -5.31 -8.89 9.47
N ARG A 89 -5.03 -10.20 9.41
CA ARG A 89 -5.23 -11.12 10.53
C ARG A 89 -4.44 -10.66 11.76
N LEU A 90 -3.15 -10.39 11.61
CA LEU A 90 -2.29 -9.93 12.70
C LEU A 90 -2.77 -8.59 13.29
N ARG A 91 -3.26 -7.67 12.47
CA ARG A 91 -3.84 -6.41 12.96
C ARG A 91 -5.09 -6.67 13.81
N ARG A 92 -5.98 -7.57 13.40
CA ARG A 92 -7.16 -7.95 14.19
C ARG A 92 -6.74 -8.58 15.52
N GLU A 93 -5.79 -9.52 15.49
CA GLU A 93 -5.22 -10.16 16.68
C GLU A 93 -4.60 -9.11 17.62
N ASN A 94 -3.74 -8.23 17.11
CA ASN A 94 -3.14 -7.15 17.90
C ASN A 94 -4.18 -6.20 18.50
N ARG A 95 -5.23 -5.84 17.75
CA ARG A 95 -6.35 -5.05 18.31
C ARG A 95 -7.04 -5.81 19.46
N SER A 96 -7.27 -7.11 19.29
CA SER A 96 -7.90 -7.94 20.33
C SER A 96 -7.04 -8.05 21.59
N LEU A 97 -5.74 -8.26 21.44
CA LEU A 97 -4.77 -8.32 22.53
C LEU A 97 -4.65 -6.97 23.24
N PHE A 98 -4.64 -5.87 22.49
CA PHE A 98 -4.61 -4.52 23.05
C PHE A 98 -5.86 -4.23 23.89
N ARG A 99 -7.04 -4.63 23.39
CA ARG A 99 -8.29 -4.55 24.18
C ARG A 99 -8.22 -5.38 25.45
N GLN A 100 -7.73 -6.62 25.38
CA GLN A 100 -7.55 -7.48 26.56
C GLN A 100 -6.56 -6.87 27.58
N ALA A 101 -5.48 -6.25 27.11
CA ALA A 101 -4.48 -5.63 27.98
C ALA A 101 -5.00 -4.37 28.67
N LEU A 102 -5.82 -3.55 27.99
CA LEU A 102 -6.38 -2.32 28.56
C LEU A 102 -7.63 -2.55 29.41
N LEU A 103 -8.51 -3.47 29.00
CA LEU A 103 -9.81 -3.71 29.65
C LEU A 103 -9.79 -4.90 30.61
N GLY A 104 -8.68 -5.65 30.69
CA GLY A 104 -8.58 -6.92 31.41
C GLY A 104 -9.20 -8.09 30.63
N PRO A 105 -9.13 -9.34 31.15
CA PRO A 105 -9.95 -10.42 30.61
C PRO A 105 -11.41 -9.94 30.61
N GLY A 106 -12.06 -10.03 29.44
CA GLY A 106 -13.42 -9.49 29.26
C GLY A 106 -14.37 -10.00 30.34
N PRO A 107 -15.47 -9.28 30.61
CA PRO A 107 -16.46 -9.70 31.60
C PRO A 107 -16.99 -11.08 31.19
N GLU A 108 -16.46 -12.12 31.83
CA GLU A 108 -17.05 -13.46 31.85
C GLU A 108 -18.46 -13.30 32.41
N PRO A 109 -19.51 -13.68 31.66
CA PRO A 109 -20.90 -13.47 32.08
C PRO A 109 -21.24 -14.17 33.42
N ASP A 110 -20.40 -15.11 33.89
CA ASP A 110 -20.64 -15.91 35.10
C ASP A 110 -19.47 -15.91 36.11
N ALA A 111 -18.50 -15.00 36.02
CA ALA A 111 -17.41 -14.97 37.00
C ALA A 111 -17.87 -14.36 38.35
N PRO A 112 -17.75 -15.08 39.48
CA PRO A 112 -18.07 -14.53 40.80
C PRO A 112 -17.15 -13.34 41.13
N PRO A 113 -17.64 -12.35 41.90
CA PRO A 113 -16.84 -11.18 42.27
C PRO A 113 -15.55 -11.63 42.96
N ARG A 114 -14.40 -11.18 42.45
CA ARG A 114 -13.09 -11.45 43.06
C ARG A 114 -13.07 -10.87 44.48
N PRO A 115 -12.89 -11.68 45.53
CA PRO A 115 -12.71 -11.14 46.87
C PRO A 115 -11.30 -10.55 46.96
N GLY A 116 -11.20 -9.22 47.08
CA GLY A 116 -9.92 -8.55 47.38
C GLY A 116 -9.58 -7.27 46.60
N SER A 117 -10.51 -6.65 45.86
CA SER A 117 -10.25 -5.32 45.31
C SER A 117 -10.18 -4.27 46.42
N ALA A 118 -9.00 -3.68 46.58
CA ALA A 118 -8.69 -2.50 47.39
C ALA A 118 -9.72 -1.37 47.19
N PRO A 119 -9.90 -0.44 48.16
CA PRO A 119 -10.99 0.53 48.16
C PRO A 119 -11.02 1.32 46.85
N GLU A 120 -12.15 1.22 46.15
CA GLU A 120 -12.45 2.02 44.97
C GLU A 120 -12.26 3.51 45.31
N PRO A 121 -11.56 4.29 44.48
CA PRO A 121 -11.58 5.73 44.60
C PRO A 121 -13.03 6.22 44.46
N PRO A 122 -13.42 7.32 45.14
CA PRO A 122 -14.78 7.83 45.09
C PRO A 122 -15.20 8.07 43.62
N PRO A 123 -16.44 7.73 43.26
CA PRO A 123 -16.90 7.87 41.89
C PRO A 123 -16.79 9.34 41.46
N PRO A 124 -16.28 9.62 40.25
CA PRO A 124 -16.22 10.97 39.74
C PRO A 124 -17.64 11.57 39.69
N PRO A 125 -17.77 12.90 39.84
CA PRO A 125 -19.08 13.54 39.71
C PRO A 125 -19.68 13.24 38.33
N ARG A 126 -20.97 12.91 38.29
CA ARG A 126 -21.71 12.51 37.06
C ARG A 126 -21.53 13.48 35.87
N GLU A 127 -21.26 14.75 36.17
CA GLU A 127 -20.98 15.78 35.16
C GLU A 127 -19.63 15.58 34.45
N GLU A 128 -18.60 15.14 35.16
CA GLU A 128 -17.29 14.80 34.58
C GLU A 128 -17.40 13.56 33.69
N GLU A 129 -18.15 12.55 34.12
CA GLU A 129 -18.42 11.36 33.30
C GLU A 129 -19.15 11.72 32.00
N ALA A 130 -20.16 12.58 32.09
CA ALA A 130 -20.91 13.06 30.92
C ALA A 130 -20.01 13.88 29.97
N ALA A 131 -19.12 14.71 30.52
CA ALA A 131 -18.15 15.48 29.76
C ALA A 131 -17.14 14.57 29.03
N LEU A 132 -16.60 13.57 29.72
CA LEU A 132 -15.68 12.58 29.15
C LEU A 132 -16.36 11.74 28.06
N ALA A 133 -17.59 11.29 28.28
CA ALA A 133 -18.38 10.57 27.28
C ALA A 133 -18.63 11.45 26.03
N ALA A 134 -18.94 12.74 26.22
CA ALA A 134 -19.11 13.69 25.11
C ALA A 134 -17.79 13.91 24.34
N GLN A 135 -16.66 13.98 25.05
CA GLN A 135 -15.33 14.08 24.43
C GLN A 135 -14.97 12.83 23.62
N LEU A 136 -15.21 11.63 24.18
CA LEU A 136 -15.01 10.36 23.49
C LEU A 136 -15.85 10.28 22.21
N ARG A 137 -17.14 10.61 22.28
CA ARG A 137 -18.02 10.66 21.10
C ARG A 137 -17.51 11.62 20.02
N ARG A 138 -17.04 12.81 20.42
CA ARG A 138 -16.43 13.77 19.46
C ARG A 138 -15.17 13.22 18.81
N LEU A 139 -14.35 12.49 19.57
CA LEU A 139 -13.12 11.88 19.06
C LEU A 139 -13.42 10.71 18.13
N GLN A 140 -14.35 9.83 18.49
CA GLN A 140 -14.84 8.72 17.65
C GLN A 140 -15.42 9.24 16.33
N GLU A 141 -16.24 10.30 16.38
CA GLU A 141 -16.82 10.91 15.18
C GLU A 141 -15.75 11.53 14.27
N ARG A 142 -14.73 12.19 14.85
CA ARG A 142 -13.57 12.68 14.07
C ARG A 142 -12.80 11.53 13.43
N HIS A 143 -12.60 10.44 14.16
CA HIS A 143 -11.93 9.25 13.65
C HIS A 143 -12.72 8.61 12.50
N ARG A 144 -14.04 8.44 12.65
CA ARG A 144 -14.95 7.95 11.61
C ARG A 144 -14.86 8.79 10.33
N ARG A 145 -14.92 10.11 10.46
CA ARG A 145 -14.75 11.04 9.32
C ARG A 145 -13.39 10.90 8.66
N ALA A 146 -12.32 10.75 9.44
CA ALA A 146 -10.98 10.55 8.89
C ALA A 146 -10.88 9.25 8.08
N LEU A 147 -11.45 8.15 8.58
CA LEU A 147 -11.50 6.87 7.85
C LEU A 147 -12.31 6.98 6.55
N GLN A 148 -13.47 7.64 6.58
CA GLN A 148 -14.27 7.88 5.38
C GLN A 148 -13.53 8.76 4.35
N GLN A 149 -12.81 9.78 4.80
CA GLN A 149 -11.98 10.61 3.92
C GLN A 149 -10.83 9.82 3.30
N LEU A 150 -10.16 8.96 4.07
CA LEU A 150 -9.12 8.07 3.57
C LEU A 150 -9.66 7.10 2.53
N ARG A 151 -10.85 6.52 2.75
CA ARG A 151 -11.53 5.65 1.79
C ARG A 151 -11.78 6.38 0.47
N ARG A 152 -12.37 7.57 0.53
CA ARG A 152 -12.62 8.39 -0.68
C ARG A 152 -11.35 8.71 -1.45
N ARG A 153 -10.24 9.01 -0.76
CA ARG A 153 -8.94 9.26 -1.40
C ARG A 153 -8.38 8.00 -2.07
N ARG A 154 -8.42 6.84 -1.39
CA ARG A 154 -7.96 5.57 -1.98
C ARG A 154 -8.77 5.19 -3.22
N ALA A 155 -10.08 5.39 -3.20
CA ALA A 155 -10.94 5.17 -4.36
C ALA A 155 -10.59 6.09 -5.54
N GLN A 156 -10.18 7.34 -5.29
CA GLN A 156 -9.71 8.27 -6.32
C GLN A 156 -8.35 7.86 -6.90
N ASP A 157 -7.46 7.32 -6.07
CA ASP A 157 -6.12 6.87 -6.48
C ASP A 157 -6.13 5.48 -7.16
N GLY A 158 -7.28 4.81 -7.24
CA GLY A 158 -7.43 3.47 -7.85
C GLY A 158 -6.67 2.37 -7.10
N LEU A 159 -6.37 2.59 -5.81
CA LEU A 159 -5.71 1.59 -4.98
C LEU A 159 -6.73 0.51 -4.58
N GLU A 160 -6.32 -0.76 -4.67
CA GLU A 160 -7.18 -1.89 -4.32
C GLU A 160 -7.75 -1.74 -2.91
N GLU A 161 -9.08 -1.80 -2.80
CA GLU A 161 -9.78 -1.74 -1.52
C GLU A 161 -9.68 -3.08 -0.81
N ASP A 162 -8.74 -3.14 0.11
CA ASP A 162 -8.49 -4.26 1.00
C ASP A 162 -9.59 -4.49 2.07
N GLY A 163 -10.70 -3.74 2.04
CA GLY A 163 -11.79 -3.85 3.03
C GLY A 163 -11.43 -3.46 4.48
N GLU A 164 -10.16 -3.21 4.79
CA GLU A 164 -9.68 -2.87 6.14
C GLU A 164 -10.38 -1.63 6.73
N LEU A 165 -10.58 -0.59 5.92
CA LEU A 165 -11.23 0.64 6.37
C LEU A 165 -12.70 0.39 6.73
N ASP A 166 -13.37 -0.50 6.00
CA ASP A 166 -14.76 -0.86 6.27
C ASP A 166 -14.89 -1.72 7.54
N GLU A 167 -13.92 -2.59 7.81
CA GLU A 167 -13.85 -3.33 9.08
C GLU A 167 -13.69 -2.37 10.26
N LEU A 168 -12.76 -1.41 10.18
CA LEU A 168 -12.55 -0.42 11.24
C LEU A 168 -13.80 0.45 11.47
N LEU A 169 -14.50 0.83 10.40
CA LEU A 169 -15.76 1.56 10.50
C LEU A 169 -16.85 0.73 11.20
N ARG A 170 -16.96 -0.57 10.91
CA ARG A 170 -17.91 -1.46 11.58
C ARG A 170 -17.58 -1.66 13.05
N GLU A 171 -16.31 -1.77 13.41
CA GLU A 171 -15.87 -1.87 14.81
C GLU A 171 -16.30 -0.62 15.61
N LEU A 172 -16.14 0.58 15.04
CA LEU A 172 -16.60 1.84 15.66
C LEU A 172 -18.13 1.92 15.82
N ASP A 173 -18.87 1.43 14.82
CA ASP A 173 -20.34 1.43 14.85
C ASP A 173 -20.88 0.35 15.82
N GLY A 174 -20.14 -0.74 16.05
CA GLY A 174 -20.49 -1.82 16.97
C GLY A 174 -20.09 -1.60 18.43
N GLU A 175 -19.21 -0.65 18.74
CA GLU A 175 -18.86 -0.25 20.11
C GLU A 175 -19.86 0.72 20.75
N GLN A 176 -20.98 1.02 20.07
CA GLN A 176 -22.07 1.79 20.65
C GLN A 176 -22.78 0.94 21.73
N PRO A 177 -22.82 1.37 23.01
CA PRO A 177 -23.45 0.57 24.06
C PRO A 177 -24.93 0.34 23.73
N PRO A 178 -25.48 -0.85 24.03
CA PRO A 178 -26.89 -1.12 23.82
C PRO A 178 -27.72 -0.07 24.58
N PRO A 179 -28.85 0.39 24.01
CA PRO A 179 -29.73 1.29 24.74
C PRO A 179 -30.13 0.64 26.08
N PRO A 180 -30.15 1.40 27.20
CA PRO A 180 -30.53 0.84 28.48
C PRO A 180 -31.93 0.21 28.36
N PRO A 181 -32.18 -0.96 28.98
CA PRO A 181 -33.49 -1.57 28.94
C PRO A 181 -34.49 -0.59 29.54
N GLU A 182 -35.46 -0.18 28.73
CA GLU A 182 -36.60 0.62 29.20
C GLU A 182 -37.28 -0.19 30.30
N LYS A 183 -37.18 0.30 31.54
CA LYS A 183 -37.92 -0.24 32.67
C LYS A 183 -39.40 -0.05 32.36
N SER A 184 -40.02 -1.08 31.81
CA SER A 184 -41.47 -1.21 31.70
C SER A 184 -42.05 -1.18 33.11
N LEU A 185 -42.47 0.02 33.53
CA LEU A 185 -43.35 0.26 34.66
C LEU A 185 -44.70 -0.40 34.33
N ALA A 186 -44.86 -1.65 34.75
CA ALA A 186 -46.19 -2.23 34.87
C ALA A 186 -46.95 -1.51 36.01
N PRO A 187 -48.19 -1.05 35.79
CA PRO A 187 -48.99 -0.46 36.86
C PRO A 187 -49.45 -1.56 37.84
N PRO A 188 -49.57 -1.26 39.15
CA PRO A 188 -50.10 -2.21 40.12
C PRO A 188 -51.60 -2.42 39.88
N LEU A 189 -52.03 -3.69 39.96
CA LEU A 189 -53.44 -4.09 40.11
C LEU A 189 -53.79 -4.18 41.60
#